data_AF-A0A9W6ZQU2-F1
#
_entry.id   AF-A0A9W6ZQU2-F1
#
_cell.length_a   1.000
_cell.length_b   1.000
_cell.length_c   1.000
_cell.angle_alpha   90.00
_cell.angle_beta   90.00
_cell.angle_gamma   90.00
#
_symmetry.space_group_name_H-M   'P 1'
#
loop_
_entity.id
_entity.type
_entity.pdbx_description
1 polymer ?
#
loop_
_entity_poly.entity_id
_entity_poly.type
_entity_poly.pdbx_seq_one_letter_code
_entity_poly.pdbx_strand_id
1 'polypeptide(L)'
;MEIASPLPPLPPAQRRNKRSSEGMGPYSPSCAMETIEPSPASKRRRMFGDSTSSENQTLQQITQPFFSPLQPTHRTKKRSRLDEDETSHHSSVVSSPPPSREEVSKLGRDLNEQTVESARLMSENKVLKRAVFAQHNQLSTLQSHLTSSKKEIETMKSEGNRLLDRVRRLEGENYALKAHIGQVDGGLNNGFGGMGGGRDVF
;
A
#
# COMPACT_ATOMS: atom_id res chain seq x y z
N MET A 1 -31.24 52.74 -10.22
CA MET A 1 -31.25 51.55 -11.08
C MET A 1 -30.38 50.52 -10.39
N GLU A 2 -30.99 49.60 -9.64
CA GLU A 2 -30.27 48.53 -8.93
C GLU A 2 -29.96 47.42 -9.93
N ILE A 3 -28.67 47.12 -10.13
CA ILE A 3 -28.21 46.10 -11.05
C ILE A 3 -28.15 44.79 -10.25
N ALA A 4 -29.16 43.95 -10.43
CA ALA A 4 -29.24 42.63 -9.81
C ALA A 4 -28.02 41.77 -10.22
N SER A 5 -27.37 41.16 -9.22
CA SER A 5 -26.20 40.30 -9.42
C SER A 5 -26.54 39.02 -10.22
N PRO A 6 -25.65 38.53 -11.09
CA PRO A 6 -25.92 37.36 -11.93
C PRO A 6 -25.96 36.07 -11.10
N LEU A 7 -26.89 35.17 -11.43
CA LEU A 7 -27.02 33.86 -10.81
C LEU A 7 -25.81 32.95 -11.09
N PRO A 8 -25.48 32.05 -10.14
CA PRO A 8 -24.39 31.09 -10.32
C PRO A 8 -24.71 30.02 -11.38
N PRO A 9 -23.68 29.43 -12.01
CA PRO A 9 -23.84 28.44 -13.06
C PRO A 9 -24.39 27.12 -12.53
N LEU A 10 -25.28 26.50 -13.32
CA LEU A 10 -25.84 25.19 -13.03
C LEU A 10 -24.81 24.06 -13.25
N PRO A 11 -24.85 22.99 -12.43
CA PRO A 11 -23.95 21.85 -12.60
C PRO A 11 -24.30 21.02 -13.86
N PRO A 12 -23.31 20.31 -14.43
CA PRO A 12 -23.48 19.54 -15.65
C PRO A 12 -24.43 18.34 -15.47
N ALA A 13 -25.31 18.14 -16.45
CA ALA A 13 -26.26 17.03 -16.48
C ALA A 13 -25.53 15.67 -16.58
N GLN A 14 -25.73 14.80 -15.59
CA GLN A 14 -25.18 13.45 -15.60
C GLN A 14 -25.88 12.61 -16.69
N ARG A 15 -25.11 12.18 -17.70
CA ARG A 15 -25.59 11.37 -18.82
C ARG A 15 -25.93 9.96 -18.33
N ARG A 16 -27.17 9.56 -18.57
CA ARG A 16 -27.77 8.26 -18.26
C ARG A 16 -27.11 7.14 -19.07
N ASN A 17 -26.48 6.17 -18.38
CA ASN A 17 -25.87 4.99 -19.00
C ASN A 17 -26.94 4.08 -19.64
N LYS A 18 -26.85 3.86 -20.95
CA LYS A 18 -27.48 2.72 -21.64
C LYS A 18 -26.36 1.75 -21.99
N ARG A 19 -26.27 0.61 -21.28
CA ARG A 19 -25.51 -0.55 -21.76
C ARG A 19 -26.48 -1.48 -22.48
N SER A 20 -26.20 -1.68 -23.77
CA SER A 20 -26.75 -2.69 -24.65
C SER A 20 -26.35 -4.09 -24.17
N SER A 21 -27.33 -4.99 -24.14
CA SER A 21 -27.13 -6.43 -24.01
C SER A 21 -27.04 -7.03 -25.41
N GLU A 22 -25.84 -7.39 -25.84
CA GLU A 22 -25.60 -8.17 -27.06
C GLU A 22 -25.09 -9.57 -26.69
N GLY A 23 -25.75 -10.59 -27.25
CA GLY A 23 -25.12 -11.81 -27.73
C GLY A 23 -24.68 -12.88 -26.73
N MET A 24 -25.61 -13.69 -26.23
CA MET A 24 -25.31 -15.08 -25.83
C MET A 24 -25.85 -16.03 -26.89
N GLY A 25 -24.95 -16.56 -27.72
CA GLY A 25 -25.18 -17.74 -28.56
C GLY A 25 -24.77 -19.02 -27.82
N PRO A 26 -25.36 -20.18 -28.17
CA PRO A 26 -25.25 -21.41 -27.38
C PRO A 26 -23.99 -22.20 -27.72
N TYR A 27 -23.15 -22.48 -26.72
CA TYR A 27 -22.15 -23.55 -26.81
C TYR A 27 -22.65 -24.77 -26.05
N SER A 28 -23.04 -25.79 -26.81
CA SER A 28 -23.16 -27.17 -26.36
C SER A 28 -21.78 -27.82 -26.28
N PRO A 29 -21.44 -28.56 -25.22
CA PRO A 29 -20.43 -29.59 -25.29
C PRO A 29 -21.09 -30.96 -25.14
N SER A 30 -21.18 -31.67 -26.26
CA SER A 30 -21.34 -33.12 -26.31
C SER A 30 -19.95 -33.74 -26.42
N CYS A 31 -19.78 -34.87 -25.73
CA CYS A 31 -18.80 -35.94 -25.91
C CYS A 31 -17.68 -36.11 -24.87
N ALA A 32 -17.57 -37.40 -24.50
CA ALA A 32 -16.43 -38.13 -23.95
C ALA A 32 -16.15 -38.00 -22.43
N MET A 33 -16.84 -38.86 -21.67
CA MET A 33 -16.26 -39.46 -20.47
C MET A 33 -15.08 -40.33 -20.90
N GLU A 34 -13.86 -39.85 -20.65
CA GLU A 34 -12.65 -40.64 -20.81
C GLU A 34 -12.21 -41.14 -19.42
N THR A 35 -12.22 -42.46 -19.27
CA THR A 35 -11.89 -43.18 -18.05
C THR A 35 -10.38 -43.09 -17.80
N ILE A 36 -9.97 -42.23 -16.87
CA ILE A 36 -8.57 -42.16 -16.41
C ILE A 36 -8.42 -43.09 -15.20
N GLU A 37 -7.68 -44.19 -15.38
CA GLU A 37 -7.23 -45.04 -14.28
C GLU A 37 -6.30 -44.30 -13.31
N PRO A 38 -6.45 -44.48 -11.98
CA PRO A 38 -5.54 -43.89 -11.01
C PRO A 38 -4.27 -44.73 -10.83
N SER A 39 -3.12 -44.11 -11.13
CA SER A 39 -1.78 -44.61 -10.80
C SER A 39 -1.56 -44.70 -9.27
N PRO A 40 -1.07 -45.84 -8.72
CA PRO A 40 -0.85 -46.01 -7.29
C PRO A 40 0.61 -45.76 -6.89
N ALA A 41 1.05 -44.50 -6.79
CA ALA A 41 2.33 -44.21 -6.15
C ALA A 41 2.46 -42.74 -5.71
N SER A 42 2.12 -42.44 -4.46
CA SER A 42 2.96 -41.58 -3.61
C SER A 42 2.41 -41.53 -2.18
N LYS A 43 3.05 -42.33 -1.32
CA LYS A 43 2.90 -42.33 0.13
C LYS A 43 3.18 -40.92 0.68
N ARG A 44 2.12 -40.21 1.07
CA ARG A 44 2.21 -39.08 2.00
C ARG A 44 2.53 -39.65 3.39
N ARG A 45 3.77 -39.55 3.82
CA ARG A 45 4.11 -39.60 5.25
C ARG A 45 4.25 -38.16 5.73
N ARG A 46 3.17 -37.65 6.32
CA ARG A 46 3.19 -36.44 7.17
C ARG A 46 4.04 -36.78 8.39
N MET A 47 4.94 -35.88 8.77
CA MET A 47 5.28 -35.51 10.14
C MET A 47 6.18 -34.27 10.08
N PHE A 48 6.24 -33.53 11.19
CA PHE A 48 6.83 -32.22 11.41
C PHE A 48 5.86 -31.08 11.04
N GLY A 49 5.31 -30.32 11.98
CA GLY A 49 5.66 -30.16 13.38
C GLY A 49 5.43 -28.67 13.68
N ASP A 50 4.56 -28.40 14.64
CA ASP A 50 4.28 -27.06 15.11
C ASP A 50 5.57 -26.37 15.57
N SER A 51 5.80 -25.16 15.08
CA SER A 51 6.71 -24.21 15.70
C SER A 51 5.94 -22.91 15.86
N THR A 52 5.41 -22.77 17.07
CA THR A 52 4.97 -21.50 17.62
C THR A 52 6.19 -20.67 18.01
N SER A 53 5.99 -19.36 18.04
CA SER A 53 6.70 -18.38 18.87
C SER A 53 7.79 -17.53 18.19
N SER A 54 7.53 -16.22 18.28
CA SER A 54 8.51 -15.17 18.53
C SER A 54 9.41 -14.75 17.36
N GLU A 55 8.89 -13.96 16.44
CA GLU A 55 9.70 -13.00 15.68
C GLU A 55 8.77 -11.95 15.08
N ASN A 56 8.54 -10.83 15.78
CA ASN A 56 8.15 -9.52 15.22
C ASN A 56 8.10 -8.45 16.32
N GLN A 57 9.18 -8.34 17.10
CA GLN A 57 9.51 -7.14 17.87
C GLN A 57 10.93 -6.73 17.48
N THR A 58 11.07 -5.91 16.44
CA THR A 58 12.08 -4.85 16.26
C THR A 58 12.11 -4.45 14.79
N LEU A 59 11.17 -3.58 14.39
CA LEU A 59 11.29 -2.74 13.20
C LEU A 59 10.57 -1.41 13.46
N GLN A 60 10.88 -0.82 14.61
CA GLN A 60 10.80 0.62 14.80
C GLN A 60 12.25 1.10 14.88
N GLN A 61 12.56 2.20 14.19
CA GLN A 61 13.86 2.91 14.15
C GLN A 61 14.81 2.62 12.98
N ILE A 62 14.35 2.59 11.73
CA ILE A 62 15.19 3.03 10.60
C ILE A 62 14.22 3.69 9.61
N THR A 63 14.06 5.01 9.54
CA THR A 63 14.99 5.91 8.87
C THR A 63 14.54 7.34 9.19
N GLN A 64 15.26 8.04 10.05
CA GLN A 64 15.17 9.51 10.12
C GLN A 64 15.89 10.06 8.89
N PRO A 65 15.30 10.96 8.07
CA PRO A 65 16.09 11.74 7.13
C PRO A 65 16.91 12.74 7.95
N PHE A 66 18.16 12.38 8.22
CA PHE A 66 19.19 13.25 8.80
C PHE A 66 19.59 14.30 7.75
N PHE A 67 18.68 15.22 7.41
CA PHE A 67 19.03 16.45 6.70
C PHE A 67 19.19 17.56 7.73
N SER A 68 20.38 17.61 8.33
CA SER A 68 20.83 18.85 8.96
C SER A 68 21.00 19.90 7.85
N PRO A 69 20.44 21.11 8.00
CA PRO A 69 20.74 22.20 7.08
C PRO A 69 22.23 22.53 7.23
N LEU A 70 22.99 22.48 6.13
CA LEU A 70 24.36 23.00 6.08
C LEU A 70 24.31 24.48 6.45
N GLN A 71 24.66 24.78 7.70
CA GLN A 71 24.94 26.14 8.15
C GLN A 71 26.16 26.65 7.37
N PRO A 72 26.11 27.87 6.79
CA PRO A 72 27.27 28.48 6.16
C PRO A 72 28.29 28.83 7.25
N THR A 73 29.39 28.08 7.31
CA THR A 73 30.49 28.41 8.22
C THR A 73 31.28 29.58 7.63
N HIS A 74 31.24 30.71 8.31
CA HIS A 74 32.12 31.85 8.06
C HIS A 74 33.56 31.45 8.41
N ARG A 75 34.31 30.92 7.43
CA ARG A 75 35.72 30.61 7.62
C ARG A 75 36.55 31.87 7.46
N THR A 76 36.97 32.42 8.59
CA THR A 76 37.89 33.54 8.71
C THR A 76 39.23 33.23 8.05
N LYS A 77 39.70 34.18 7.22
CA LYS A 77 41.03 34.22 6.62
C LYS A 77 42.09 34.26 7.73
N LYS A 78 42.78 33.15 7.98
CA LYS A 78 44.13 33.20 8.55
C LYS A 78 45.12 33.07 7.39
N ARG A 79 45.68 34.21 7.00
CA ARG A 79 46.89 34.30 6.18
C ARG A 79 48.04 33.69 6.99
N SER A 80 48.42 32.45 6.70
CA SER A 80 49.76 31.97 7.03
C SER A 80 50.69 32.46 5.92
N ARG A 81 51.57 33.41 6.26
CA ARG A 81 52.80 33.67 5.51
C ARG A 81 53.60 32.37 5.55
N LEU A 82 53.74 31.73 4.41
CA LEU A 82 54.81 30.77 4.16
C LEU A 82 55.91 31.60 3.50
N ASP A 83 57.09 31.52 4.10
CA ASP A 83 58.33 32.09 3.60
C ASP A 83 58.61 31.56 2.19
N GLU A 84 58.92 32.48 1.28
CA GLU A 84 59.31 32.18 -0.09
C GLU A 84 60.78 31.78 -0.10
N ASP A 85 61.04 30.48 -0.22
CA ASP A 85 62.34 29.98 -0.68
C ASP A 85 62.43 30.27 -2.18
N GLU A 86 63.17 31.32 -2.53
CA GLU A 86 63.56 31.64 -3.90
C GLU A 86 64.58 30.61 -4.43
N THR A 87 64.10 29.45 -4.84
CA THR A 87 64.83 28.61 -5.80
C THR A 87 64.61 29.17 -7.20
N SER A 88 65.52 30.05 -7.62
CA SER A 88 65.67 30.55 -8.98
C SER A 88 65.96 29.38 -9.94
N HIS A 89 64.90 28.74 -10.41
CA HIS A 89 64.94 27.94 -11.61
C HIS A 89 64.62 28.87 -12.77
N HIS A 90 65.67 29.30 -13.48
CA HIS A 90 65.58 29.81 -14.84
C HIS A 90 64.98 28.72 -15.74
N SER A 91 63.66 28.55 -15.69
CA SER A 91 62.93 27.76 -16.66
C SER A 91 63.06 28.50 -17.98
N SER A 92 63.77 27.87 -18.92
CA SER A 92 63.78 28.32 -20.30
C SER A 92 62.33 28.50 -20.72
N VAL A 93 61.94 29.75 -20.96
CA VAL A 93 60.64 30.09 -21.54
C VAL A 93 60.68 29.52 -22.95
N VAL A 94 60.35 28.24 -23.07
CA VAL A 94 60.05 27.60 -24.33
C VAL A 94 58.79 28.32 -24.81
N SER A 95 59.01 29.30 -25.66
CA SER A 95 57.97 30.11 -26.29
C SER A 95 57.16 29.19 -27.17
N SER A 96 56.14 28.54 -26.60
CA SER A 96 55.17 27.75 -27.34
C SER A 96 54.59 28.63 -28.45
N PRO A 97 54.60 28.18 -29.71
CA PRO A 97 54.02 28.95 -30.79
C PRO A 97 52.54 29.23 -30.50
N PRO A 98 52.03 30.42 -30.87
CA PRO A 98 50.65 30.78 -30.63
C PRO A 98 49.72 29.74 -31.29
N PRO A 99 48.63 29.34 -30.62
CA PRO A 99 47.73 28.32 -31.12
C PRO A 99 47.23 28.70 -32.51
N SER A 100 47.17 27.72 -33.40
CA SER A 100 46.70 27.97 -34.76
C SER A 100 45.26 28.48 -34.73
N ARG A 101 44.91 29.34 -35.70
CA ARG A 101 43.54 29.87 -35.82
C ARG A 101 42.48 28.76 -35.92
N GLU A 102 42.88 27.62 -36.48
CA GLU A 102 42.06 26.40 -36.60
C GLU A 102 41.82 25.72 -35.25
N GLU A 103 42.84 25.60 -34.39
CA GLU A 103 42.68 25.09 -33.02
C GLU A 103 41.73 25.98 -32.20
N VAL A 104 41.88 27.31 -32.31
CA VAL A 104 40.98 28.25 -31.61
C VAL A 104 39.53 28.09 -32.11
N SER A 105 39.33 27.91 -33.41
CA SER A 105 38.00 27.65 -33.99
C SER A 105 37.41 26.33 -33.52
N LYS A 106 38.23 25.28 -33.40
CA LYS A 106 37.80 23.97 -32.91
C LYS A 106 37.42 24.04 -31.43
N LEU A 107 38.29 24.60 -30.59
CA LEU A 107 38.02 24.76 -29.16
C LEU A 107 36.79 25.62 -28.90
N GLY A 108 36.54 26.65 -29.73
CA GLY A 108 35.32 27.44 -29.65
C GLY A 108 34.04 26.64 -29.93
N ARG A 109 34.09 25.70 -30.88
CA ARG A 109 32.98 24.77 -31.16
C ARG A 109 32.76 23.79 -30.02
N ASP A 110 33.83 23.15 -29.55
CA ASP A 110 33.78 22.19 -28.44
C ASP A 110 33.23 22.85 -27.16
N LEU A 111 33.65 24.08 -26.85
CA LEU A 111 33.15 24.85 -25.71
C LEU A 111 31.65 25.16 -25.84
N ASN A 112 31.20 25.55 -27.04
CA ASN A 112 29.80 25.82 -27.29
C ASN A 112 28.95 24.55 -27.16
N GLU A 113 29.41 23.43 -27.70
CA GLU A 113 28.76 22.12 -27.56
C GLU A 113 28.65 21.69 -26.09
N GLN A 114 29.74 21.81 -25.32
CA GLN A 114 29.73 21.54 -23.88
C GLN A 114 28.78 22.47 -23.11
N THR A 115 28.67 23.73 -23.50
CA THR A 115 27.75 24.68 -22.89
C THR A 115 26.29 24.28 -23.12
N VAL A 116 25.96 23.86 -24.34
CA VAL A 116 24.62 23.37 -24.69
C VAL A 116 24.30 22.08 -23.93
N GLU A 117 25.23 21.13 -23.88
CA GLU A 117 25.02 19.86 -23.17
C GLU A 117 24.88 20.07 -21.66
N SER A 118 25.67 20.97 -21.07
CA SER A 118 25.54 21.34 -19.66
C SER A 118 24.17 21.94 -19.35
N ALA A 119 23.65 22.82 -20.24
CA ALA A 119 22.30 23.36 -20.09
C ALA A 119 21.22 22.26 -20.20
N ARG A 120 21.38 21.32 -21.13
CA ARG A 120 20.49 20.15 -21.28
C ARG A 120 20.47 19.30 -20.02
N LEU A 121 21.64 18.90 -19.52
CA LEU A 121 21.77 18.08 -18.30
C LEU A 121 21.21 18.79 -17.06
N MET A 122 21.42 20.11 -16.93
CA MET A 122 20.82 20.89 -15.84
C MET A 122 19.29 20.88 -15.90
N SER A 123 18.72 20.98 -17.10
CA SER A 123 17.26 20.92 -17.30
C SER A 123 16.70 19.54 -16.93
N GLU A 124 17.37 18.47 -17.37
CA GLU A 124 17.02 17.09 -17.07
C GLU A 124 17.11 16.81 -15.56
N ASN A 125 18.17 17.28 -14.90
CA ASN A 125 18.34 17.14 -13.45
C ASN A 125 17.20 17.82 -12.67
N LYS A 126 16.72 18.99 -13.13
CA LYS A 126 15.56 19.67 -12.52
C LYS A 126 14.28 18.85 -12.68
N VAL A 127 14.06 18.24 -13.85
CA VAL A 127 12.90 17.37 -14.10
C VAL A 127 12.96 16.13 -13.20
N LEU A 128 14.10 15.45 -13.14
CA LEU A 128 14.29 14.26 -12.31
C LEU A 128 14.09 14.56 -10.82
N LYS A 129 14.61 15.69 -10.31
CA LYS A 129 14.36 16.12 -8.92
C LYS A 129 12.87 16.29 -8.60
N ARG A 130 12.11 16.90 -9.53
CA ARG A 130 10.66 17.05 -9.37
C ARG A 130 9.95 15.69 -9.40
N ALA A 131 10.35 14.79 -10.30
CA ALA A 131 9.78 13.45 -10.38
C ALA A 131 10.02 12.64 -9.10
N VAL A 132 11.24 12.66 -8.56
CA VAL A 132 11.59 12.00 -7.29
C VAL A 132 10.74 12.57 -6.14
N PHE A 133 10.60 13.89 -6.05
CA PHE A 133 9.77 14.53 -5.02
C PHE A 133 8.30 14.11 -5.14
N ALA A 134 7.75 14.08 -6.36
CA ALA A 134 6.38 13.66 -6.61
C ALA A 134 6.17 12.19 -6.20
N GLN A 135 7.08 11.29 -6.59
CA GLN A 135 7.02 9.88 -6.22
C GLN A 135 7.15 9.68 -4.71
N HIS A 136 8.00 10.45 -4.04
CA HIS A 136 8.11 10.40 -2.57
C HIS A 136 6.78 10.77 -1.89
N ASN A 137 6.11 11.82 -2.36
CA ASN A 137 4.80 12.22 -1.83
C ASN A 137 3.72 11.16 -2.08
N GLN A 138 3.75 10.50 -3.25
CA GLN A 138 2.85 9.40 -3.57
C GLN A 138 3.09 8.20 -2.63
N LEU A 139 4.35 7.82 -2.40
CA LEU A 139 4.70 6.75 -1.47
C LEU A 139 4.24 7.05 -0.05
N SER A 140 4.44 8.28 0.44
CA SER A 140 3.98 8.71 1.77
C SER A 140 2.45 8.60 1.89
N THR A 141 1.73 9.07 0.87
CA THR A 141 0.25 8.97 0.81
C THR A 141 -0.20 7.50 0.83
N LEU A 142 0.41 6.63 0.02
CA LEU A 142 0.08 5.20 -0.03
C LEU A 142 0.38 4.49 1.29
N GLN A 143 1.48 4.84 1.96
CA GLN A 143 1.79 4.32 3.30
C GLN A 143 0.73 4.73 4.32
N SER A 144 0.29 5.98 4.30
CA SER A 144 -0.81 6.46 5.15
C SER A 144 -2.09 5.65 4.92
N HIS A 145 -2.52 5.49 3.65
CA HIS A 145 -3.67 4.67 3.31
C HIS A 145 -3.53 3.22 3.78
N LEU A 146 -2.36 2.59 3.56
CA LEU A 146 -2.11 1.22 4.01
C LEU A 146 -2.25 1.08 5.53
N THR A 147 -1.72 2.04 6.30
CA THR A 147 -1.85 2.01 7.77
C THR A 147 -3.30 2.21 8.21
N SER A 148 -4.05 3.08 7.55
CA SER A 148 -5.47 3.31 7.83
C SER A 148 -6.30 2.05 7.54
N SER A 149 -6.14 1.45 6.36
CA SER A 149 -6.88 0.25 5.98
C SER A 149 -6.54 -0.94 6.89
N LYS A 150 -5.28 -1.07 7.32
CA LYS A 150 -4.90 -2.10 8.31
C LYS A 150 -5.64 -1.93 9.64
N LYS A 151 -5.75 -0.69 10.13
CA LYS A 151 -6.52 -0.40 11.36
C LYS A 151 -7.99 -0.73 11.17
N GLU A 152 -8.57 -0.34 10.04
CA GLU A 152 -9.98 -0.61 9.73
C GLU A 152 -10.28 -2.12 9.66
N ILE A 153 -9.40 -2.90 9.03
CA ILE A 153 -9.50 -4.38 9.02
C ILE A 153 -9.47 -4.94 10.44
N GLU A 154 -8.58 -4.45 11.30
CA GLU A 154 -8.48 -4.93 12.68
C GLU A 154 -9.74 -4.59 13.49
N THR A 155 -10.26 -3.37 13.32
CA THR A 155 -11.54 -2.96 13.93
C THR A 155 -12.66 -3.88 13.46
N MET A 156 -12.83 -4.09 12.15
CA MET A 156 -13.87 -4.97 11.61
C MET A 156 -13.73 -6.42 12.10
N LYS A 157 -12.50 -6.95 12.22
CA LYS A 157 -12.27 -8.28 12.80
C LYS A 157 -12.72 -8.34 14.26
N SER A 158 -12.39 -7.33 15.06
CA SER A 158 -12.78 -7.28 16.46
C SER A 158 -14.31 -7.20 16.62
N GLU A 159 -14.98 -6.42 15.78
CA GLU A 159 -16.44 -6.32 15.75
C GLU A 159 -17.08 -7.63 15.30
N GLY A 160 -16.52 -8.27 14.27
CA GLY A 160 -16.96 -9.58 13.78
C GLY A 160 -16.90 -10.66 14.87
N ASN A 161 -15.79 -10.72 15.62
CA ASN A 161 -15.66 -11.65 16.75
C ASN A 161 -16.68 -11.36 17.85
N ARG A 162 -16.87 -10.09 18.21
CA ARG A 162 -17.87 -9.68 19.21
C ARG A 162 -19.28 -10.07 18.80
N LEU A 163 -19.62 -9.92 17.52
CA LEU A 163 -20.93 -10.33 16.99
C LEU A 163 -21.08 -11.85 17.01
N LEU A 164 -20.03 -12.59 16.64
CA LEU A 164 -20.04 -14.06 16.68
C LEU A 164 -20.28 -14.58 18.10
N ASP A 165 -19.61 -14.01 19.10
CA ASP A 165 -19.82 -14.37 20.50
C ASP A 165 -21.25 -14.07 20.96
N ARG A 166 -21.81 -12.93 20.51
CA ARG A 166 -23.19 -12.57 20.81
C ARG A 166 -24.19 -13.55 20.18
N VAL A 167 -23.93 -14.00 18.94
CA VAL A 167 -24.76 -15.01 18.27
C VAL A 167 -24.72 -16.32 19.06
N ARG A 168 -23.54 -16.84 19.39
CA ARG A 168 -23.40 -18.08 20.18
C ARG A 168 -24.15 -18.01 21.51
N ARG A 169 -24.07 -16.87 22.21
CA ARG A 169 -24.80 -16.68 23.47
C ARG A 169 -26.32 -16.73 23.25
N LEU A 170 -26.83 -16.01 22.26
CA LEU A 170 -28.26 -15.99 21.94
C LEU A 170 -28.76 -17.37 21.48
N GLU A 171 -27.97 -18.13 20.73
CA GLU A 171 -28.29 -19.51 20.35
C GLU A 171 -28.41 -20.41 21.58
N GLY A 172 -27.48 -20.28 22.54
CA GLY A 172 -27.55 -21.00 23.82
C GLY A 172 -28.79 -20.64 24.65
N GLU A 173 -29.10 -19.35 24.76
CA GLU A 173 -30.32 -18.85 25.42
C GLU A 173 -31.59 -19.39 24.73
N ASN A 174 -31.62 -19.40 23.40
CA ASN A 174 -32.75 -19.93 22.64
C ASN A 174 -32.96 -21.43 22.87
N TYR A 175 -31.87 -22.21 22.88
CA TYR A 175 -31.92 -23.63 23.17
C TYR A 175 -32.44 -23.91 24.60
N ALA A 176 -31.94 -23.17 25.59
CA ALA A 176 -32.40 -23.29 26.98
C ALA A 176 -33.88 -22.96 27.12
N LEU A 177 -34.35 -21.88 26.47
CA LEU A 177 -35.77 -21.50 26.47
C LEU A 177 -36.65 -22.56 25.81
N LYS A 178 -36.23 -23.11 24.67
CA LYS A 178 -36.96 -24.20 24.00
C LYS A 178 -37.06 -25.45 24.89
N ALA A 179 -35.97 -25.81 25.57
CA ALA A 179 -35.97 -26.93 26.50
C ALA A 179 -36.94 -26.68 27.67
N HIS A 180 -36.95 -25.47 28.24
CA HIS A 180 -37.86 -25.10 29.32
C HIS A 180 -39.33 -25.15 28.88
N ILE A 181 -39.66 -24.63 27.69
CA ILE A 181 -41.03 -24.71 27.13
C ILE A 181 -41.45 -26.18 27.00
N GLY A 182 -40.60 -27.05 26.44
CA GLY A 182 -40.91 -28.48 26.33
C GLY A 182 -41.14 -29.17 27.68
N GLN A 183 -40.43 -28.76 28.73
CA GLN A 183 -40.66 -29.27 30.10
C GLN A 183 -42.00 -28.80 30.68
N VAL A 184 -42.36 -27.53 30.49
CA VAL A 184 -43.65 -27.00 30.95
C VAL A 184 -44.80 -27.69 30.21
N ASP A 185 -44.71 -27.81 28.89
CA ASP A 185 -45.74 -28.49 28.08
C ASP A 185 -45.87 -29.98 28.42
N GLY A 186 -44.74 -30.67 28.62
CA GLY A 186 -44.72 -32.09 29.03
C GLY A 186 -45.18 -32.32 30.47
N GLY A 187 -44.90 -31.38 31.39
CA GLY A 187 -45.33 -31.42 32.78
C GLY A 187 -46.82 -31.18 32.96
N LEU A 188 -47.42 -30.31 32.13
CA LEU A 188 -48.86 -30.05 32.13
C LEU A 188 -49.66 -31.25 31.59
N ASN A 189 -49.14 -31.98 30.58
CA ASN A 189 -49.80 -33.17 30.04
C ASN A 189 -49.68 -34.43 30.94
N ASN A 190 -48.60 -34.56 31.73
CA ASN A 190 -48.42 -35.71 32.61
C ASN A 190 -48.98 -35.51 34.04
N GLY A 191 -49.44 -34.30 34.38
CA GLY A 191 -49.94 -33.95 35.72
C GLY A 191 -51.46 -34.08 35.95
N PHE A 192 -52.27 -34.28 34.90
CA PHE A 192 -53.75 -34.26 35.02
C PHE A 192 -54.48 -35.53 34.54
N GLY A 193 -53.77 -36.57 34.09
CA GLY A 193 -54.37 -37.76 33.47
C GLY A 193 -54.32 -39.08 34.27
N GLY A 194 -53.83 -39.06 35.52
CA GLY A 194 -53.45 -40.28 36.26
C GLY A 194 -54.32 -40.67 37.47
N MET A 195 -55.53 -40.13 37.61
CA MET A 195 -56.49 -40.55 38.65
C MET A 195 -57.76 -41.13 38.01
N GLY A 196 -57.58 -42.02 37.04
CA GLY A 196 -58.58 -43.01 36.65
C GLY A 196 -58.53 -44.19 37.61
N GLY A 197 -59.15 -44.05 38.78
CA GLY A 197 -59.42 -45.15 39.70
C GLY A 197 -60.92 -45.28 39.87
N GLY A 198 -61.55 -46.10 39.03
CA GLY A 198 -62.97 -46.44 39.14
C GLY A 198 -63.29 -46.95 40.55
N ARG A 199 -64.09 -46.20 41.29
CA ARG A 199 -64.87 -46.76 42.39
C ARG A 199 -66.19 -47.21 41.78
N ASP A 200 -66.23 -48.48 41.41
CA ASP A 200 -67.49 -49.21 41.32
C ASP A 200 -68.13 -49.15 42.71
N VAL A 201 -69.23 -48.41 42.80
CA VAL A 201 -70.09 -48.37 43.98
C VAL A 201 -71.19 -49.39 43.73
N PHE A 202 -71.22 -50.41 44.58
CA PHE A 202 -72.29 -51.41 44.70
C PHE A 202 -73.66 -50.77 44.93
#